data_AF-A0A812IJS0-F1
#
_entry.id   AF-A0A812IJS0-F1
#
_cell.length_a   1.000
_cell.length_b   1.000
_cell.length_c   1.000
_cell.angle_alpha   90.00
_cell.angle_beta   90.00
_cell.angle_gamma   90.00
#
_symmetry.space_group_name_H-M   'P 1'
#
loop_
_entity.id
_entity.type
_entity.pdbx_description
1 polymer ?
#
loop_
_entity_poly.entity_id
_entity_poly.type
_entity_poly.pdbx_seq_one_letter_code
_entity_poly.pdbx_strand_id
1 'polypeptide(L)'
;MQVCEELLEHLGMQWRCRQRYWEARERSRKHDDLLCMIIDGFDKSKPVVPRWTSGRPPKGGVFERVRRPGLSIACVLAHGFAVHIFVASEETPDNSSWTWECLSRALQATHEHCCKQNWRFPSQLWIQGDNTVRELKNQQSALCSAMLLSAGCFRQVGVHHLPIGHTHEDVGRCAAIRRFG
;
A
#
# COMPACT_ATOMS: atom_id res chain seq x y z
N MET A 1 -14.46 -9.05 -33.77
CA MET A 1 -14.49 -10.37 -33.12
C MET A 1 -13.22 -10.56 -32.30
N GLN A 2 -12.04 -10.61 -32.93
CA GLN A 2 -10.73 -10.78 -32.26
C GLN A 2 -10.44 -9.82 -31.09
N VAL A 3 -10.65 -8.50 -31.27
CA VAL A 3 -10.43 -7.51 -30.19
C VAL A 3 -11.35 -7.73 -28.97
N CYS A 4 -12.56 -8.25 -29.17
CA CYS A 4 -13.47 -8.56 -28.07
C CYS A 4 -13.01 -9.78 -27.27
N GLU A 5 -12.47 -10.80 -27.96
CA GLU A 5 -11.93 -12.00 -27.33
C GLU A 5 -10.69 -11.67 -26.50
N GLU A 6 -9.75 -10.90 -27.06
CA GLU A 6 -8.56 -10.42 -26.34
C GLU A 6 -8.93 -9.61 -25.09
N LEU A 7 -9.97 -8.77 -25.17
CA LEU A 7 -10.46 -8.02 -24.02
C LEU A 7 -11.07 -8.95 -22.95
N LEU A 8 -11.88 -9.94 -23.34
CA LEU A 8 -12.48 -10.89 -22.39
C LEU A 8 -11.43 -11.76 -21.70
N GLU A 9 -10.41 -12.21 -22.44
CA GLU A 9 -9.26 -12.93 -21.87
C GLU A 9 -8.49 -12.05 -20.88
N HIS A 10 -8.24 -10.79 -21.24
CA HIS A 10 -7.59 -9.83 -20.36
C HIS A 10 -8.38 -9.62 -19.06
N LEU A 11 -9.69 -9.39 -19.15
CA LEU A 11 -10.57 -9.23 -17.99
C LEU A 11 -10.63 -10.51 -17.14
N GLY A 12 -10.64 -11.68 -17.79
CA GLY A 12 -10.59 -12.99 -17.11
C GLY A 12 -9.30 -13.19 -16.33
N MET A 13 -8.15 -12.83 -16.92
CA MET A 13 -6.85 -12.85 -16.24
C MET A 13 -6.85 -11.90 -15.05
N GLN A 14 -7.29 -10.66 -15.23
CA GLN A 14 -7.35 -9.66 -14.16
C GLN A 14 -8.18 -10.15 -12.97
N TRP A 15 -9.35 -10.73 -13.24
CA TRP A 15 -10.22 -11.26 -12.20
C TRP A 15 -9.53 -12.39 -11.41
N ARG A 16 -8.86 -13.33 -12.10
CA ARG A 16 -8.10 -14.40 -11.44
C ARG A 16 -6.96 -13.87 -10.57
N CYS A 17 -6.24 -12.84 -11.02
CA CYS A 17 -5.21 -12.20 -10.20
C CYS A 17 -5.79 -11.61 -8.91
N ARG A 18 -6.95 -10.94 -9.00
CA ARG A 18 -7.63 -10.39 -7.83
C ARG A 18 -8.12 -11.46 -6.88
N GLN A 19 -8.66 -12.56 -7.41
CA GLN A 19 -9.07 -13.69 -6.57
C GLN A 19 -7.92 -14.22 -5.71
N ARG A 20 -6.71 -14.33 -6.27
CA ARG A 20 -5.53 -14.75 -5.49
C ARG A 20 -5.20 -13.79 -4.37
N TYR A 21 -5.27 -12.48 -4.63
CA TYR A 21 -5.11 -11.48 -3.60
C TYR A 21 -6.21 -11.57 -2.53
N TRP A 22 -7.48 -11.76 -2.92
CA TRP A 22 -8.58 -11.91 -1.97
C TRP A 22 -8.45 -13.17 -1.11
N GLU A 23 -8.01 -14.28 -1.68
CA GLU A 23 -7.69 -15.52 -0.94
C GLU A 23 -6.60 -15.25 0.11
N ALA A 24 -5.51 -14.57 -0.27
CA ALA A 24 -4.43 -14.19 0.64
C ALA A 24 -4.92 -13.24 1.75
N ARG A 25 -5.77 -12.28 1.40
CA ARG A 25 -6.40 -11.35 2.35
C ARG A 25 -7.26 -12.08 3.38
N GLU A 26 -8.19 -12.92 2.94
CA GLU A 26 -9.07 -13.65 3.87
C GLU A 26 -8.28 -14.63 4.74
N ARG A 27 -7.21 -15.24 4.21
CA ARG A 27 -6.31 -16.08 5.00
C ARG A 27 -5.57 -15.27 6.07
N SER A 28 -5.09 -14.07 5.73
CA SER A 28 -4.41 -13.18 6.70
C SER A 28 -5.33 -12.74 7.84
N ARG A 29 -6.60 -12.47 7.54
CA ARG A 29 -7.61 -12.10 8.55
C ARG A 29 -7.91 -13.19 9.58
N LYS A 30 -7.57 -14.45 9.28
CA LYS A 30 -7.72 -15.55 10.24
C LYS A 30 -6.60 -15.59 11.29
N HIS A 31 -5.56 -14.77 11.15
CA HIS A 31 -4.44 -14.69 12.09
C HIS A 31 -3.69 -16.02 12.27
N ASP A 32 -3.62 -16.83 11.22
CA ASP A 32 -2.94 -18.12 11.26
C ASP A 32 -1.51 -18.00 10.71
N ASP A 33 -1.28 -18.37 9.46
CA ASP A 33 0.07 -18.63 8.96
C ASP A 33 0.60 -17.62 7.93
N LEU A 34 -0.28 -16.78 7.38
CA LEU A 34 0.02 -15.77 6.36
C LEU A 34 -0.27 -14.36 6.86
N LEU A 35 0.68 -13.44 6.66
CA LEU A 35 0.48 -12.01 6.77
C LEU A 35 0.37 -11.42 5.37
N CYS A 36 -0.80 -10.90 5.01
CA CYS A 36 -1.02 -10.18 3.75
C CYS A 36 -1.01 -8.68 4.02
N MET A 37 -0.09 -7.97 3.39
CA MET A 37 0.04 -6.52 3.46
C MET A 37 -0.12 -5.93 2.08
N ILE A 38 -0.88 -4.85 1.97
CA ILE A 38 -0.97 -4.04 0.74
C ILE A 38 -0.47 -2.62 1.03
N ILE A 39 0.35 -2.07 0.13
CA ILE A 39 0.84 -0.69 0.20
C ILE A 39 0.41 0.08 -1.04
N ASP A 40 0.01 1.33 -0.84
CA ASP A 40 -0.30 2.28 -1.90
C ASP A 40 0.12 3.70 -1.52
N GLY A 41 0.61 4.44 -2.50
CA GLY A 41 1.01 5.84 -2.38
C GLY A 41 -0.10 6.78 -2.82
N PHE A 42 -0.27 7.89 -2.13
CA PHE A 42 -1.14 8.96 -2.59
C PHE A 42 -0.38 9.87 -3.55
N ASP A 43 -1.06 10.31 -4.60
CA ASP A 43 -0.58 11.38 -5.46
C ASP A 43 -0.31 12.65 -4.65
N LYS A 44 0.94 13.14 -4.70
CA LYS A 44 1.45 14.32 -4.00
C LYS A 44 0.62 15.59 -4.25
N SER A 45 -0.11 15.65 -5.37
CA SER A 45 -0.97 16.79 -5.70
C SER A 45 -2.19 16.93 -4.79
N LYS A 46 -2.59 15.87 -4.07
CA LYS A 46 -3.84 15.80 -3.30
C LYS A 46 -3.71 16.25 -1.84
N PRO A 47 -2.67 15.84 -1.07
CA PRO A 47 -2.54 16.21 0.32
C PRO A 47 -1.69 17.48 0.49
N VAL A 48 -2.26 18.62 0.09
CA VAL A 48 -1.59 19.92 0.22
C VAL A 48 -2.05 20.62 1.50
N VAL A 49 -1.11 21.12 2.30
CA VAL A 49 -1.37 21.78 3.61
C VAL A 49 -0.84 23.22 3.66
N PRO A 50 -1.47 24.13 4.43
CA PRO A 50 -2.75 23.96 5.13
C PRO A 50 -3.91 23.84 4.14
N ARG A 51 -5.00 23.15 4.53
CA ARG A 51 -6.22 23.02 3.73
C ARG A 51 -7.07 24.28 3.89
N TRP A 52 -7.72 24.72 2.82
CA TRP A 52 -8.71 25.80 2.91
C TRP A 52 -9.94 25.32 3.66
N THR A 53 -10.47 26.13 4.58
CA THR A 53 -11.67 25.81 5.36
C THR A 53 -12.90 25.55 4.50
N SER A 54 -13.02 26.25 3.37
CA SER A 54 -14.08 26.06 2.36
C SER A 54 -13.75 25.01 1.29
N GLY A 55 -12.59 24.34 1.38
CA GLY A 55 -12.09 23.39 0.38
C GLY A 55 -11.69 24.01 -0.96
N ARG A 56 -11.82 25.34 -1.11
CA ARG A 56 -11.46 26.10 -2.31
C ARG A 56 -10.57 27.28 -1.93
N PRO A 57 -9.64 27.71 -2.80
CA PRO A 57 -8.89 28.92 -2.56
C PRO A 57 -9.84 30.11 -2.38
N PRO A 58 -9.57 31.03 -1.42
CA PRO A 58 -10.37 32.25 -1.27
C PRO A 58 -10.32 33.11 -2.54
N LYS A 59 -11.43 33.81 -2.85
CA LYS A 59 -11.50 34.71 -4.00
C LYS A 59 -10.50 35.85 -3.83
N GLY A 60 -9.81 36.24 -4.91
CA GLY A 60 -8.95 37.43 -4.93
C GLY A 60 -7.49 37.24 -5.38
N GLY A 61 -7.10 36.06 -5.90
CA GLY A 61 -5.80 35.83 -6.56
C GLY A 61 -4.53 35.91 -5.67
N VAL A 62 -4.61 36.55 -4.49
CA VAL A 62 -3.49 36.65 -3.54
C VAL A 62 -3.06 35.27 -3.04
N PHE A 63 -4.02 34.37 -2.84
CA PHE A 63 -3.78 33.01 -2.32
C PHE A 63 -3.34 31.99 -3.38
N GLU A 64 -3.38 32.34 -4.67
CA GLU A 64 -2.85 31.50 -5.75
C GLU A 64 -1.32 31.51 -5.77
N ARG A 65 -0.71 32.60 -5.26
CA ARG A 65 0.75 32.76 -5.17
C ARG A 65 1.37 32.17 -3.91
N VAL A 66 0.54 31.70 -2.98
CA VAL A 66 1.03 31.08 -1.73
C VAL A 66 1.44 29.65 -2.03
N ARG A 67 2.75 29.35 -1.94
CA ARG A 67 3.25 27.97 -2.03
C ARG A 67 2.70 27.20 -0.83
N ARG A 68 1.89 26.18 -1.11
CA ARG A 68 1.39 25.25 -0.11
C ARG A 68 2.16 23.93 -0.27
N PRO A 69 2.92 23.49 0.75
CA PRO A 69 3.68 22.25 0.64
C PRO A 69 2.76 21.05 0.42
N GLY A 70 3.18 20.17 -0.47
CA GLY A 70 2.60 18.85 -0.64
C GLY A 70 3.07 17.92 0.48
N LEU A 71 2.31 16.85 0.71
CA LEU A 71 2.72 15.76 1.60
C LEU A 71 2.90 14.50 0.77
N SER A 72 3.93 13.73 1.10
CA SER A 72 4.03 12.34 0.63
C SER A 72 3.26 11.48 1.63
N ILE A 73 2.19 10.83 1.18
CA ILE A 73 1.40 9.92 2.02
C ILE A 73 1.47 8.52 1.43
N ALA A 74 1.78 7.55 2.27
CA ALA A 74 1.66 6.13 1.94
C ALA A 74 0.76 5.46 2.97
N CYS A 75 -0.05 4.50 2.53
CA CYS A 75 -0.87 3.69 3.41
C CYS A 75 -0.52 2.22 3.24
N VAL A 76 -0.28 1.56 4.37
CA VAL A 76 -0.04 0.13 4.46
C VAL A 76 -1.18 -0.50 5.24
N LEU A 77 -1.92 -1.39 4.60
CA LEU A 77 -2.96 -2.18 5.24
C LEU A 77 -2.42 -3.60 5.48
N ALA A 78 -2.21 -3.94 6.75
CA ALA A 78 -1.93 -5.30 7.20
C ALA A 78 -3.25 -6.00 7.49
N HIS A 79 -3.68 -6.89 6.59
CA HIS A 79 -5.02 -7.45 6.61
C HIS A 79 -5.29 -8.28 7.87
N GLY A 80 -6.30 -7.85 8.63
CA GLY A 80 -6.67 -8.43 9.92
C GLY A 80 -6.05 -7.68 11.11
N PHE A 81 -4.94 -6.97 10.92
CA PHE A 81 -4.17 -6.39 12.01
C PHE A 81 -4.40 -4.88 12.15
N ALA A 82 -3.98 -4.09 11.16
CA ALA A 82 -3.97 -2.64 11.28
C ALA A 82 -3.90 -1.92 9.92
N VAL A 83 -4.28 -0.65 9.94
CA VAL A 83 -4.04 0.32 8.87
C VAL A 83 -2.99 1.31 9.36
N HIS A 84 -1.88 1.42 8.64
CA HIS A 84 -0.80 2.36 8.92
C HIS A 84 -0.78 3.45 7.86
N ILE A 85 -0.86 4.71 8.29
CA ILE A 85 -0.76 5.86 7.41
C ILE A 85 0.54 6.57 7.75
N PHE A 86 1.42 6.67 6.76
CA PHE A 86 2.71 7.34 6.85
C PHE A 86 2.62 8.67 6.14
N VAL A 87 3.05 9.73 6.82
CA VAL A 87 3.05 11.09 6.29
C VAL A 87 4.49 11.59 6.33
N ALA A 88 4.96 12.10 5.21
CA ALA A 88 6.29 12.66 5.05
C ALA A 88 6.25 14.00 4.31
N SER A 89 7.36 14.73 4.40
CA SER A 89 7.56 16.00 3.70
C SER A 89 7.51 15.81 2.19
N GLU A 90 7.18 16.87 1.45
CA GLU A 90 7.20 16.91 -0.03
C GLU A 90 8.55 16.44 -0.60
N GLU A 91 9.63 16.75 0.10
CA GLU A 91 11.02 16.46 -0.26
C GLU A 91 11.36 14.97 -0.15
N THR A 92 10.55 14.19 0.57
CA THR A 92 10.77 12.76 0.68
C THR A 92 10.55 12.11 -0.69
N PRO A 93 11.58 11.44 -1.24
CA PRO A 93 11.44 10.78 -2.52
C PRO A 93 10.53 9.56 -2.35
N ASP A 94 9.40 9.52 -3.06
CA ASP A 94 8.62 8.28 -3.11
C ASP A 94 9.41 7.31 -3.97
N ASN A 95 10.17 6.44 -3.35
CA ASN A 95 10.96 5.42 -4.01
C ASN A 95 10.86 4.13 -3.20
N SER A 96 11.52 3.10 -3.69
CA SER A 96 11.58 1.79 -3.05
C SER A 96 12.06 1.86 -1.60
N SER A 97 13.00 2.74 -1.27
CA SER A 97 13.45 2.93 0.12
C SER A 97 12.33 3.48 1.02
N TRP A 98 11.58 4.47 0.55
CA TRP A 98 10.42 4.98 1.29
C TRP A 98 9.33 3.92 1.46
N THR A 99 9.04 3.16 0.40
CA THR A 99 8.09 2.03 0.42
C THR A 99 8.51 0.98 1.46
N TRP A 100 9.78 0.59 1.48
CA TRP A 100 10.30 -0.40 2.44
C TRP A 100 10.39 0.12 3.87
N GLU A 101 10.65 1.41 4.09
CA GLU A 101 10.57 2.02 5.42
C GLU A 101 9.14 1.92 5.97
N CYS A 102 8.13 2.26 5.14
CA CYS A 102 6.72 2.14 5.51
C CYS A 102 6.34 0.68 5.82
N LEU A 103 6.73 -0.26 4.96
CA LEU A 103 6.48 -1.69 5.16
C LEU A 103 7.16 -2.22 6.42
N SER A 104 8.42 -1.84 6.66
CA SER A 104 9.19 -2.31 7.83
C SER A 104 8.59 -1.81 9.13
N ARG A 105 8.18 -0.54 9.19
CA ARG A 105 7.47 0.01 10.36
C ARG A 105 6.12 -0.65 10.58
N ALA A 106 5.36 -0.90 9.51
CA ALA A 106 4.08 -1.60 9.60
C ALA A 106 4.25 -3.06 10.05
N LEU A 107 5.28 -3.75 9.56
CA LEU A 107 5.65 -5.11 9.99
C LEU A 107 5.99 -5.14 11.47
N GLN A 108 6.85 -4.21 11.93
CA GLN A 108 7.23 -4.11 13.33
C GLN A 108 6.02 -3.84 14.23
N ALA A 109 5.18 -2.87 13.86
CA ALA A 109 3.97 -2.56 14.62
C ALA A 109 2.99 -3.74 14.67
N THR A 110 2.87 -4.49 13.57
CA THR A 110 2.05 -5.71 13.51
C THR A 110 2.62 -6.80 14.42
N HIS A 111 3.94 -7.01 14.42
CA HIS A 111 4.60 -7.95 15.31
C HIS A 111 4.41 -7.58 16.78
N GLU A 112 4.63 -6.32 17.15
CA GLU A 112 4.39 -5.82 18.50
C GLU A 112 2.94 -5.99 18.94
N HIS A 113 1.99 -5.80 18.02
CA HIS A 113 0.57 -6.05 18.28
C HIS A 113 0.31 -7.53 18.57
N CYS A 114 0.85 -8.45 17.75
CA CYS A 114 0.74 -9.89 18.00
C CYS A 114 1.33 -10.27 19.37
N CYS A 115 2.50 -9.75 19.73
CA CYS A 115 3.10 -10.00 21.04
C CYS A 115 2.21 -9.52 22.19
N LYS A 116 1.63 -8.32 22.07
CA LYS A 116 0.73 -7.77 23.11
C LYS A 116 -0.57 -8.58 23.27
N GLN A 117 -1.10 -9.11 22.17
CA GLN A 117 -2.31 -9.94 22.17
C GLN A 117 -2.02 -11.43 22.43
N ASN A 118 -0.75 -11.81 22.63
CA ASN A 118 -0.30 -13.19 22.72
C ASN A 118 -0.75 -14.05 21.50
N TRP A 119 -0.78 -13.44 20.31
CA TRP A 119 -1.07 -14.11 19.05
C TRP A 119 0.21 -14.65 18.44
N ARG A 120 0.08 -15.78 17.73
CA ARG A 120 1.18 -16.31 16.92
C ARG A 120 1.44 -15.35 15.77
N PHE A 121 2.70 -14.95 15.59
CA PHE A 121 3.07 -14.16 14.42
C PHE A 121 3.08 -15.03 13.15
N PRO A 122 2.50 -14.57 12.03
CA PRO A 122 2.45 -15.34 10.80
C PRO A 122 3.83 -15.70 10.25
N SER A 123 3.96 -16.91 9.71
CA SER A 123 5.23 -17.44 9.21
C SER A 123 5.52 -17.11 7.73
N GLN A 124 4.51 -16.62 7.00
CA GLN A 124 4.61 -16.25 5.59
C GLN A 124 4.21 -14.78 5.41
N LEU A 125 4.87 -14.09 4.49
CA LEU A 125 4.59 -12.70 4.15
C LEU A 125 4.18 -12.57 2.68
N TRP A 126 3.03 -11.96 2.44
CA TRP A 126 2.54 -11.55 1.13
C TRP A 126 2.51 -10.03 1.07
N ILE A 127 3.31 -9.43 0.19
CA ILE A 127 3.34 -7.98 -0.05
C ILE A 127 2.66 -7.71 -1.39
N GLN A 128 1.57 -6.97 -1.35
CA GLN A 128 0.85 -6.48 -2.52
C GLN A 128 1.18 -5.00 -2.72
N GLY A 129 1.47 -4.59 -3.95
CA GLY A 129 1.50 -3.17 -4.28
C GLY A 129 1.45 -2.90 -5.78
N ASP A 130 1.74 -1.65 -6.16
CA ASP A 130 1.64 -1.21 -7.54
C ASP A 130 2.66 -1.92 -8.45
N ASN A 131 2.31 -2.12 -9.71
CA ASN A 131 3.19 -2.73 -10.72
C ASN A 131 4.15 -1.69 -11.30
N THR A 132 4.86 -1.00 -10.40
CA THR A 132 5.72 0.12 -10.71
C THR A 132 7.14 -0.17 -10.22
N VAL A 133 8.12 0.05 -11.10
CA VAL A 133 9.54 -0.18 -10.80
C VAL A 133 10.05 0.76 -9.70
N ARG A 134 9.44 1.94 -9.58
CA ARG A 134 9.77 2.96 -8.58
C ARG A 134 9.52 2.50 -7.14
N GLU A 135 8.61 1.54 -6.92
CA GLU A 135 8.16 1.12 -5.59
C GLU A 135 8.63 -0.30 -5.27
N LEU A 136 7.90 -1.33 -5.70
CA LEU A 136 8.16 -2.72 -5.31
C LEU A 136 8.76 -3.59 -6.41
N LYS A 137 8.62 -3.22 -7.68
CA LYS A 137 9.12 -4.04 -8.80
C LYS A 137 10.59 -3.72 -9.13
N ASN A 138 11.49 -3.98 -8.19
CA ASN A 138 12.91 -3.66 -8.31
C ASN A 138 13.80 -4.61 -7.49
N GLN A 139 15.12 -4.49 -7.73
CA GLN A 139 16.14 -5.28 -7.04
C GLN A 139 16.13 -5.07 -5.52
N GLN A 140 15.86 -3.84 -5.06
CA GLN A 140 15.82 -3.55 -3.63
C GLN A 140 14.75 -4.40 -2.92
N SER A 141 13.58 -4.57 -3.54
CA SER A 141 12.51 -5.39 -2.98
C SER A 141 12.84 -6.88 -2.96
N ALA A 142 13.56 -7.37 -3.97
CA ALA A 142 14.09 -8.74 -3.95
C ALA A 142 15.12 -8.93 -2.83
N LEU A 143 16.04 -7.98 -2.64
CA LEU A 143 17.05 -8.04 -1.58
C LEU A 143 16.43 -7.95 -0.19
N CYS A 144 15.49 -7.02 0.04
CA CYS A 144 14.77 -6.92 1.32
C CYS A 144 13.99 -8.19 1.64
N SER A 145 13.32 -8.79 0.65
CA SER A 145 12.63 -10.07 0.83
C SER A 145 13.59 -11.20 1.17
N ALA A 146 14.75 -11.27 0.51
CA ALA A 146 15.79 -12.25 0.80
C ALA A 146 16.36 -12.05 2.21
N MET A 147 16.58 -10.80 2.66
CA MET A 147 17.05 -10.50 4.02
C MET A 147 16.06 -11.00 5.08
N LEU A 148 14.76 -10.79 4.88
CA LEU A 148 13.72 -11.29 5.80
C LEU A 148 13.70 -12.83 5.90
N LEU A 149 13.97 -13.52 4.79
CA LEU A 149 14.11 -14.98 4.77
C LEU A 149 15.39 -15.44 5.47
N SER A 150 16.53 -14.84 5.14
CA SER A 150 17.83 -15.20 5.71
C SER A 150 17.92 -14.90 7.21
N ALA A 151 17.22 -13.87 7.69
CA ALA A 151 17.10 -13.56 9.11
C ALA A 151 16.17 -14.52 9.87
N GLY A 152 15.46 -15.41 9.18
CA GLY A 152 14.51 -16.34 9.80
C GLY A 152 13.22 -15.67 10.28
N CYS A 153 12.95 -14.43 9.88
CA CYS A 153 11.72 -13.72 10.25
C CYS A 153 10.48 -14.36 9.61
N PHE A 154 10.63 -14.88 8.39
CA PHE A 154 9.59 -15.58 7.65
C PHE A 154 10.16 -16.83 6.97
N ARG A 155 9.31 -17.85 6.78
CA ARG A 155 9.60 -19.03 5.97
C ARG A 155 9.44 -18.76 4.48
N GLN A 156 8.56 -17.83 4.12
CA GLN A 156 8.27 -17.46 2.74
C GLN A 156 7.92 -15.98 2.67
N VAL A 157 8.45 -15.28 1.66
CA VAL A 157 8.13 -13.89 1.35
C VAL A 157 7.81 -13.80 -0.14
N GLY A 158 6.65 -13.24 -0.49
CA GLY A 158 6.21 -13.01 -1.85
C GLY A 158 5.87 -11.54 -2.09
N VAL A 159 6.40 -10.97 -3.17
CA VAL A 159 6.02 -9.63 -3.66
C VAL A 159 5.16 -9.82 -4.89
N HIS A 160 3.93 -9.29 -4.84
CA HIS A 160 2.89 -9.51 -5.82
C HIS A 160 2.39 -8.18 -6.37
N HIS A 161 2.06 -8.19 -7.67
CA HIS A 161 1.59 -7.03 -8.40
C HIS A 161 0.33 -7.41 -9.18
N LEU A 162 -0.67 -6.52 -9.18
CA LEU A 162 -1.82 -6.67 -10.06
C LEU A 162 -1.49 -6.10 -11.45
N PRO A 163 -2.20 -6.54 -12.51
CA PRO A 163 -2.11 -5.91 -13.82
C PRO A 163 -2.41 -4.39 -13.75
N ILE A 164 -1.81 -3.64 -14.68
CA ILE A 164 -1.89 -2.17 -14.74
C ILE A 164 -3.36 -1.71 -14.74
N GLY A 165 -3.68 -0.68 -13.95
CA GLY A 165 -5.02 -0.07 -13.85
C GLY A 165 -5.85 -0.49 -12.64
N HIS A 166 -5.33 -1.33 -11.74
CA HIS A 166 -6.12 -2.02 -10.71
C HIS A 166 -5.48 -2.07 -9.32
N THR A 167 -4.55 -1.18 -9.03
CA THR A 167 -3.64 -1.28 -7.87
C THR A 167 -4.16 -0.62 -6.60
N HIS A 168 -5.26 0.13 -6.67
CA HIS A 168 -5.84 0.83 -5.52
C HIS A 168 -6.84 0.03 -4.66
N GLU A 169 -6.99 -1.30 -4.84
CA GLU A 169 -8.10 -2.11 -4.30
C GLU A 169 -8.63 -1.71 -2.90
N ASP A 170 -7.98 -2.18 -1.84
CA ASP A 170 -8.45 -1.99 -0.47
C ASP A 170 -7.87 -0.71 0.15
N VAL A 171 -6.68 -0.28 -0.28
CA VAL A 171 -6.07 0.97 0.21
C VAL A 171 -6.80 2.21 -0.29
N GLY A 172 -7.39 2.16 -1.49
CA GLY A 172 -8.25 3.24 -2.01
C GLY A 172 -9.50 3.48 -1.17
N ARG A 173 -9.99 2.47 -0.44
CA ARG A 173 -11.08 2.64 0.55
C ARG A 173 -10.60 3.24 1.86
N CYS A 174 -9.37 2.94 2.30
CA CYS A 174 -8.73 3.64 3.42
C CYS A 174 -8.41 5.10 3.08
N ALA A 175 -8.09 5.41 1.82
CA ALA A 175 -7.96 6.77 1.30
C ALA A 175 -9.29 7.55 1.29
N ALA A 176 -10.41 6.84 1.15
CA ALA A 176 -11.75 7.36 1.36
C ALA A 176 -12.09 7.38 2.87
N ILE A 177 -11.27 8.06 3.68
CA ILE A 177 -11.76 8.60 4.95
C ILE A 177 -12.89 9.55 4.56
N ARG A 178 -14.13 9.05 4.72
CA ARG A 178 -15.38 9.80 4.59
C ARG A 178 -15.17 11.17 5.21
N ARG A 179 -15.61 12.20 4.48
CA ARG A 179 -15.88 13.53 5.02
C ARG A 179 -16.61 13.35 6.36
N PHE A 180 -15.89 13.45 7.46
CA PHE A 180 -16.49 13.73 8.75
C PHE A 180 -16.81 15.23 8.71
N GLY A 181 -18.05 15.50 8.34
CA GLY A 181 -18.75 16.77 8.48
C GLY A 181 -20.11 16.46 9.06
#